data_AF-A0A944QHR2-F1
#
_entry.id   AF-A0A944QHR2-F1
#
_cell.length_a   1.000
_cell.length_b   1.000
_cell.length_c   1.000
_cell.angle_alpha   90.00
_cell.angle_beta   90.00
_cell.angle_gamma   90.00
#
_symmetry.space_group_name_H-M   'P 1'
#
loop_
_entity.id
_entity.type
_entity.pdbx_description
1 polymer ?
#
loop_
_entity_poly.entity_id
_entity_poly.type
_entity_poly.pdbx_seq_one_letter_code
_entity_poly.pdbx_strand_id
1 'polypeptide(L)'
;MLALKRRARRINKALAEKYPYAHAELDFRSPLELLVATVLSAQTTDVTVNQITPLVFARYPDARSLAEADPAELEAIIKPTGFFRAKTRSLIALGTRLVDEYNGVVPGRLEDLVTLPGVGRKTANVVLGNAFGIPGITVDTHFGRLARRFGWTLSEDPVQVEFDVAELFEPKDWTMLSHRVVFHGRRVCHSRKPACGACPVANWCPSYGLGERDPIKAAALLKYELAPGNEPLLEQLLAETHRAAEIRMESQKRVP
;
A
#
# COMPACT_ATOMS: atom_id res chain seq x y z
N MET A 1 -6.43 -11.96 25.91
CA MET A 1 -6.48 -12.31 24.47
C MET A 1 -7.85 -12.08 23.81
N LEU A 2 -8.97 -12.62 24.31
CA LEU A 2 -10.30 -12.49 23.66
C LEU A 2 -10.81 -11.04 23.52
N ALA A 3 -10.64 -10.20 24.54
CA ALA A 3 -11.03 -8.79 24.48
C ALA A 3 -10.27 -8.01 23.39
N LEU A 4 -8.97 -8.30 23.21
CA LEU A 4 -8.15 -7.71 22.16
C LEU A 4 -8.66 -8.12 20.76
N LYS A 5 -8.88 -9.42 20.52
CA LYS A 5 -9.42 -9.92 19.25
C LYS A 5 -10.78 -9.27 18.92
N ARG A 6 -11.68 -9.16 19.91
CA ARG A 6 -12.98 -8.49 19.72
C ARG A 6 -12.83 -7.01 19.36
N ARG A 7 -11.95 -6.28 20.04
CA ARG A 7 -11.67 -4.87 19.74
C ARG A 7 -11.05 -4.69 18.36
N ALA A 8 -10.05 -5.50 18.01
CA ALA A 8 -9.38 -5.47 16.71
C ALA A 8 -10.36 -5.71 15.56
N ARG A 9 -11.25 -6.70 15.70
CA ARG A 9 -12.31 -6.98 14.72
C ARG A 9 -13.34 -5.86 14.60
N ARG A 10 -13.72 -5.19 15.70
CA ARG A 10 -14.59 -3.99 15.66
C ARG A 10 -13.92 -2.84 14.91
N ILE A 11 -12.64 -2.60 15.16
CA ILE A 11 -11.85 -1.60 14.43
C ILE A 11 -11.84 -1.93 12.94
N ASN A 12 -11.49 -3.16 12.54
CA ASN A 12 -11.48 -3.55 11.12
C ASN A 12 -12.86 -3.40 10.47
N LYS A 13 -13.95 -3.77 11.15
CA LYS A 13 -15.31 -3.58 10.64
C LYS A 13 -15.63 -2.11 10.36
N ALA A 14 -15.35 -1.22 11.31
CA ALA A 14 -15.59 0.22 11.11
C ALA A 14 -14.68 0.82 10.03
N LEU A 15 -13.45 0.31 9.88
CA LEU A 15 -12.58 0.71 8.75
C LEU A 15 -13.10 0.18 7.42
N ALA A 16 -13.70 -1.01 7.38
CA ALA A 16 -14.33 -1.57 6.18
C ALA A 16 -15.54 -0.74 5.74
N GLU A 17 -16.36 -0.30 6.70
CA GLU A 17 -17.49 0.61 6.45
C GLU A 17 -17.02 1.99 5.99
N LYS A 18 -15.91 2.51 6.55
CA LYS A 18 -15.36 3.80 6.16
C LYS A 18 -14.68 3.78 4.79
N TYR A 19 -14.01 2.68 4.45
CA TYR A 19 -13.20 2.52 3.25
C TYR A 19 -13.62 1.27 2.46
N PRO A 20 -14.88 1.17 1.98
CA PRO A 20 -15.32 0.03 1.19
C PRO A 20 -14.57 -0.05 -0.15
N TYR A 21 -13.99 1.07 -0.60
CA TYR A 21 -13.20 1.26 -1.81
C TYR A 21 -11.69 1.12 -1.61
N ALA A 22 -11.21 0.65 -0.44
CA ALA A 22 -9.77 0.50 -0.20
C ALA A 22 -9.14 -0.50 -1.19
N HIS A 23 -8.00 -0.16 -1.76
CA HIS A 23 -7.28 -0.95 -2.76
C HIS A 23 -5.77 -0.61 -2.72
N ALA A 24 -4.94 -1.35 -3.45
CA ALA A 24 -3.54 -0.97 -3.64
C ALA A 24 -3.46 0.36 -4.41
N GLU A 25 -2.80 1.38 -3.85
CA GLU A 25 -2.74 2.72 -4.46
C GLU A 25 -1.67 2.86 -5.57
N LEU A 26 -0.96 1.78 -5.89
CA LEU A 26 -0.07 1.67 -7.06
C LEU A 26 -0.86 1.12 -8.25
N ASP A 27 -0.67 1.70 -9.43
CA ASP A 27 -1.41 1.29 -10.64
C ASP A 27 -0.70 0.12 -11.34
N PHE A 28 -1.45 -0.95 -11.65
CA PHE A 28 -0.93 -2.15 -12.31
C PHE A 28 -2.03 -2.94 -13.00
N ARG A 29 -1.65 -3.76 -13.98
CA ARG A 29 -2.53 -4.67 -14.74
C ARG A 29 -2.05 -6.12 -14.72
N SER A 30 -0.86 -6.37 -14.21
CA SER A 30 -0.25 -7.71 -14.12
C SER A 30 0.61 -7.86 -12.86
N PRO A 31 0.93 -9.11 -12.44
CA PRO A 31 1.88 -9.35 -11.35
C PRO A 31 3.25 -8.69 -11.59
N LEU A 32 3.73 -8.66 -12.84
CA LEU A 32 4.99 -8.03 -13.20
C LEU A 32 4.94 -6.51 -13.00
N GLU A 33 3.87 -5.86 -13.48
CA GLU A 33 3.69 -4.42 -13.30
C GLU A 33 3.67 -4.05 -11.81
N LEU A 34 2.93 -4.79 -10.98
CA LEU A 34 2.89 -4.55 -9.53
C LEU A 34 4.26 -4.77 -8.88
N LEU A 35 4.98 -5.81 -9.27
CA LEU A 35 6.32 -6.11 -8.76
C LEU A 35 7.30 -4.98 -9.09
N VAL A 36 7.32 -4.49 -10.33
CA VAL A 36 8.16 -3.35 -10.75
C VAL A 36 7.75 -2.08 -10.02
N ALA A 37 6.44 -1.77 -9.94
CA ALA A 37 5.94 -0.58 -9.27
C ALA A 37 6.31 -0.57 -7.77
N THR A 38 6.26 -1.71 -7.09
CA THR A 38 6.61 -1.83 -5.68
C THR A 38 8.12 -1.72 -5.41
N VAL A 39 8.98 -2.19 -6.32
CA VAL A 39 10.43 -1.91 -6.26
C VAL A 39 10.69 -0.41 -6.47
N LEU A 40 10.01 0.21 -7.43
CA LEU A 40 10.11 1.65 -7.67
C LEU A 40 9.59 2.49 -6.50
N SER A 41 8.58 2.02 -5.77
CA SER A 41 7.97 2.74 -4.64
C SER A 41 8.88 2.87 -3.42
N ALA A 42 10.01 2.15 -3.38
CA ALA A 42 10.98 2.29 -2.30
C ALA A 42 11.45 3.76 -2.18
N GLN A 43 11.17 4.37 -1.03
CA GLN A 43 11.55 5.76 -0.70
C GLN A 43 11.04 6.80 -1.72
N THR A 44 9.86 6.59 -2.28
CA THR A 44 9.16 7.58 -3.11
C THR A 44 7.65 7.50 -2.84
N THR A 45 6.86 8.33 -3.52
CA THR A 45 5.40 8.33 -3.37
C THR A 45 4.73 7.51 -4.45
N ASP A 46 3.60 6.88 -4.13
CA ASP A 46 2.80 6.14 -5.11
C ASP A 46 2.38 7.03 -6.28
N VAL A 47 2.13 8.34 -6.05
CA VAL A 47 1.83 9.32 -7.11
C VAL A 47 2.98 9.43 -8.11
N THR A 48 4.22 9.57 -7.64
CA THR A 48 5.41 9.65 -8.51
C THR A 48 5.60 8.35 -9.28
N VAL A 49 5.37 7.20 -8.66
CA VAL A 49 5.46 5.89 -9.33
C VAL A 49 4.40 5.77 -10.42
N ASN A 50 3.15 6.12 -10.12
CA ASN A 50 2.02 6.03 -11.06
C ASN A 50 2.17 6.99 -12.25
N GLN A 51 2.87 8.12 -12.08
CA GLN A 51 3.18 9.03 -13.19
C GLN A 51 4.22 8.44 -14.18
N ILE A 52 5.14 7.60 -13.70
CA ILE A 52 6.29 7.13 -14.49
C ILE A 52 6.08 5.72 -15.04
N THR A 53 5.40 4.87 -14.29
CA THR A 53 5.17 3.47 -14.64
C THR A 53 4.47 3.25 -15.99
N PRO A 54 3.57 4.13 -16.50
CA PRO A 54 3.05 3.99 -17.86
C PRO A 54 4.15 3.99 -18.93
N LEU A 55 5.20 4.83 -18.77
CA LEU A 55 6.33 4.86 -19.70
C LEU A 55 7.20 3.61 -19.55
N VAL A 56 7.46 3.18 -18.30
CA VAL A 56 8.23 1.96 -18.02
C VAL A 56 7.54 0.73 -18.62
N PHE A 57 6.23 0.57 -18.40
CA PHE A 57 5.47 -0.60 -18.86
C PHE A 57 5.23 -0.59 -20.36
N ALA A 58 5.16 0.58 -20.99
CA ALA A 58 5.14 0.67 -22.45
C ALA A 58 6.48 0.27 -23.07
N ARG A 59 7.59 0.66 -22.45
CA ARG A 59 8.95 0.40 -22.97
C ARG A 59 9.43 -1.02 -22.67
N TYR A 60 9.07 -1.55 -21.51
CA TYR A 60 9.48 -2.86 -20.98
C TYR A 60 8.24 -3.65 -20.52
N PRO A 61 7.42 -4.16 -21.45
CA PRO A 61 6.13 -4.79 -21.14
C PRO A 61 6.24 -6.18 -20.50
N ASP A 62 7.41 -6.82 -20.56
CA ASP A 62 7.64 -8.18 -20.05
C ASP A 62 9.00 -8.31 -19.34
N ALA A 63 9.22 -9.45 -18.67
CA ALA A 63 10.45 -9.70 -17.92
C ALA A 63 11.70 -9.72 -18.80
N ARG A 64 11.58 -10.18 -20.06
CA ARG A 64 12.70 -10.26 -21.01
C ARG A 64 13.16 -8.88 -21.44
N SER A 65 12.23 -8.04 -21.89
CA SER A 65 12.51 -6.65 -22.25
C SER A 65 13.07 -5.85 -21.07
N LEU A 66 12.63 -6.12 -19.84
CA LEU A 66 13.22 -5.52 -18.64
C LEU A 66 14.64 -6.03 -18.35
N ALA A 67 14.91 -7.32 -18.54
CA ALA A 67 16.24 -7.93 -18.39
C ALA A 67 17.26 -7.38 -19.40
N GLU A 68 16.79 -7.07 -20.61
CA GLU A 68 17.60 -6.58 -21.73
C GLU A 68 17.59 -5.04 -21.82
N ALA A 69 17.02 -4.34 -20.83
CA ALA A 69 16.90 -2.89 -20.84
C ALA A 69 18.27 -2.19 -20.85
N ASP A 70 18.43 -1.17 -21.70
CA ASP A 70 19.58 -0.26 -21.62
C ASP A 70 19.52 0.50 -20.27
N PRO A 71 20.55 0.36 -19.40
CA PRO A 71 20.59 1.06 -18.12
C PRO A 71 20.42 2.57 -18.27
N ALA A 72 21.01 3.21 -19.29
CA ALA A 72 20.95 4.65 -19.45
C ALA A 72 19.54 5.14 -19.77
N GLU A 73 18.82 4.41 -20.63
CA GLU A 73 17.43 4.68 -20.97
C GLU A 73 16.51 4.50 -19.75
N LEU A 74 16.63 3.36 -19.06
CA LEU A 74 15.81 3.08 -17.88
C LEU A 74 16.08 4.08 -16.75
N GLU A 75 17.36 4.45 -16.52
CA GLU A 75 17.72 5.51 -15.57
C GLU A 75 17.06 6.85 -15.91
N ALA A 76 17.01 7.23 -17.19
CA ALA A 76 16.38 8.49 -17.62
C ALA A 76 14.88 8.50 -17.30
N ILE A 77 14.18 7.38 -17.54
CA ILE A 77 12.74 7.24 -17.27
C ILE A 77 12.46 7.30 -15.76
N ILE A 78 13.21 6.55 -14.94
CA ILE A 78 12.90 6.39 -13.51
C ILE A 78 13.62 7.40 -12.60
N LYS A 79 14.40 8.33 -13.16
CA LYS A 79 15.12 9.38 -12.42
C LYS A 79 14.28 10.10 -11.36
N PRO A 80 13.01 10.50 -11.62
CA PRO A 80 12.23 11.22 -10.61
C PRO A 80 11.83 10.37 -9.40
N THR A 81 11.95 9.04 -9.46
CA THR A 81 11.66 8.17 -8.31
C THR A 81 12.74 8.22 -7.21
N GLY A 82 13.88 8.87 -7.45
CA GLY A 82 15.01 8.90 -6.52
C GLY A 82 15.72 7.54 -6.40
N PHE A 83 16.99 7.54 -5.98
CA PHE A 83 17.84 6.34 -5.94
C PHE A 83 17.85 5.54 -7.27
N PHE A 84 17.62 6.23 -8.38
CA PHE A 84 17.30 5.62 -9.68
C PHE A 84 18.39 4.65 -10.16
N ARG A 85 19.68 4.95 -9.95
CA ARG A 85 20.77 4.02 -10.31
C ARG A 85 20.68 2.66 -9.61
N ALA A 86 20.34 2.66 -8.32
CA ALA A 86 20.16 1.42 -7.56
C ALA A 86 18.88 0.69 -7.99
N LYS A 87 17.81 1.44 -8.28
CA LYS A 87 16.55 0.90 -8.80
C LYS A 87 16.72 0.28 -10.18
N THR A 88 17.41 0.95 -11.12
CA THR A 88 17.75 0.42 -12.45
C THR A 88 18.45 -0.91 -12.35
N ARG A 89 19.54 -1.00 -11.55
CA ARG A 89 20.25 -2.26 -11.34
C ARG A 89 19.34 -3.35 -10.77
N SER A 90 18.48 -2.99 -9.81
CA SER A 90 17.55 -3.94 -9.20
C SER A 90 16.51 -4.44 -10.21
N LEU A 91 15.94 -3.55 -11.03
CA LEU A 91 14.92 -3.88 -12.02
C LEU A 91 15.47 -4.76 -13.14
N ILE A 92 16.65 -4.45 -13.68
CA ILE A 92 17.31 -5.28 -14.70
C ILE A 92 17.62 -6.66 -14.12
N ALA A 93 18.26 -6.71 -12.94
CA ALA A 93 18.58 -7.97 -12.28
C ALA A 93 17.33 -8.79 -11.92
N LEU A 94 16.22 -8.11 -11.57
CA LEU A 94 14.92 -8.74 -11.35
C LEU A 94 14.38 -9.35 -12.64
N GLY A 95 14.40 -8.60 -13.76
CA GLY A 95 14.03 -9.13 -15.08
C GLY A 95 14.85 -10.36 -15.45
N THR A 96 16.18 -10.28 -15.31
CA THR A 96 17.10 -11.41 -15.55
C THR A 96 16.75 -12.60 -14.68
N ARG A 97 16.53 -12.40 -13.37
CA ARG A 97 16.17 -13.49 -12.44
C ARG A 97 14.86 -14.18 -12.83
N LEU A 98 13.86 -13.39 -13.23
CA LEU A 98 12.58 -13.94 -13.69
C LEU A 98 12.76 -14.78 -14.96
N VAL A 99 13.54 -14.32 -15.93
CA VAL A 99 13.80 -15.06 -17.18
C VAL A 99 14.55 -16.37 -16.89
N ASP A 100 15.64 -16.29 -16.13
CA ASP A 100 16.56 -17.41 -15.93
C ASP A 100 15.97 -18.52 -15.04
N GLU A 101 15.26 -18.16 -13.98
CA GLU A 101 14.80 -19.11 -12.94
C GLU A 101 13.29 -19.37 -12.97
N TYR A 102 12.50 -18.45 -13.53
CA TYR A 102 11.04 -18.50 -13.48
C TYR A 102 10.36 -18.37 -14.85
N ASN A 103 11.10 -18.59 -15.95
CA ASN A 103 10.60 -18.55 -17.34
C ASN A 103 9.89 -17.22 -17.69
N GLY A 104 10.34 -16.11 -17.11
CA GLY A 104 9.79 -14.77 -17.31
C GLY A 104 8.49 -14.48 -16.54
N VAL A 105 8.06 -15.38 -15.65
CA VAL A 105 6.81 -15.26 -14.88
C VAL A 105 7.10 -14.93 -13.42
N VAL A 106 6.35 -14.01 -12.83
CA VAL A 106 6.45 -13.70 -11.40
C VAL A 106 5.98 -14.91 -10.57
N PRO A 107 6.80 -15.45 -9.64
CA PRO A 107 6.41 -16.60 -8.84
C PRO A 107 5.33 -16.24 -7.81
N GLY A 108 4.41 -17.19 -7.56
CA GLY A 108 3.28 -17.05 -6.64
C GLY A 108 3.57 -17.51 -5.21
N ARG A 109 4.83 -17.55 -4.78
CA ARG A 109 5.25 -18.03 -3.45
C ARG A 109 6.13 -17.00 -2.75
N LEU A 110 5.97 -16.90 -1.42
CA LEU A 110 6.71 -15.94 -0.62
C LEU A 110 8.22 -16.21 -0.67
N GLU A 111 8.62 -17.47 -0.51
CA GLU A 111 10.02 -17.89 -0.48
C GLU A 111 10.74 -17.56 -1.79
N ASP A 112 10.05 -17.69 -2.92
CA ASP A 112 10.60 -17.39 -4.24
C ASP A 112 10.69 -15.88 -4.45
N LEU A 113 9.63 -15.13 -4.13
CA LEU A 113 9.60 -13.68 -4.31
C LEU A 113 10.71 -12.96 -3.53
N VAL A 114 10.99 -13.37 -2.29
CA VAL A 114 12.03 -12.73 -1.47
C VAL A 114 13.46 -13.01 -1.95
N THR A 115 13.65 -13.92 -2.91
CA THR A 115 14.96 -14.12 -3.55
C THR A 115 15.20 -13.12 -4.68
N LEU A 116 14.16 -12.44 -5.17
CA LEU A 116 14.27 -11.49 -6.26
C LEU A 116 14.95 -10.19 -5.82
N PRO A 117 15.84 -9.60 -6.64
CA PRO A 117 16.50 -8.33 -6.35
C PRO A 117 15.53 -7.20 -6.04
N GLY A 118 15.72 -6.51 -4.91
CA GLY A 118 14.88 -5.40 -4.48
C GLY A 118 13.55 -5.81 -3.83
N VAL A 119 13.30 -7.12 -3.63
CA VAL A 119 12.06 -7.65 -3.07
C VAL A 119 12.29 -8.15 -1.64
N GLY A 120 11.79 -7.39 -0.66
CA GLY A 120 11.68 -7.85 0.72
C GLY A 120 10.32 -8.49 1.02
N ARG A 121 10.16 -9.06 2.22
CA ARG A 121 8.91 -9.71 2.68
C ARG A 121 7.67 -8.82 2.51
N LYS A 122 7.74 -7.52 2.83
CA LYS A 122 6.63 -6.58 2.60
C LYS A 122 6.23 -6.50 1.13
N THR A 123 7.21 -6.39 0.23
CA THR A 123 6.95 -6.31 -1.22
C THR A 123 6.33 -7.60 -1.72
N ALA A 124 6.85 -8.75 -1.30
CA ALA A 124 6.30 -10.05 -1.65
C ALA A 124 4.83 -10.18 -1.18
N ASN A 125 4.51 -9.81 0.07
CA ASN A 125 3.13 -9.84 0.57
C ASN A 125 2.20 -8.87 -0.20
N VAL A 126 2.69 -7.71 -0.66
CA VAL A 126 1.90 -6.82 -1.53
C VAL A 126 1.55 -7.53 -2.84
N VAL A 127 2.53 -8.16 -3.49
CA VAL A 127 2.36 -8.85 -4.78
C VAL A 127 1.42 -10.06 -4.62
N LEU A 128 1.68 -10.93 -3.63
CA LEU A 128 0.84 -12.09 -3.34
C LEU A 128 -0.62 -11.70 -3.07
N GLY A 129 -0.83 -10.70 -2.21
CA GLY A 129 -2.16 -10.26 -1.81
C GLY A 129 -2.97 -9.67 -2.96
N ASN A 130 -2.34 -8.87 -3.82
CA ASN A 130 -3.06 -8.06 -4.81
C ASN A 130 -3.07 -8.65 -6.23
N ALA A 131 -2.02 -9.40 -6.61
CA ALA A 131 -1.92 -9.97 -7.94
C ALA A 131 -2.26 -11.47 -7.99
N PHE A 132 -2.08 -12.20 -6.87
CA PHE A 132 -2.35 -13.64 -6.80
C PHE A 132 -3.52 -14.02 -5.89
N GLY A 133 -4.09 -13.07 -5.15
CA GLY A 133 -5.17 -13.35 -4.19
C GLY A 133 -4.73 -14.19 -2.99
N ILE A 134 -3.42 -14.33 -2.76
CA ILE A 134 -2.85 -15.09 -1.64
C ILE A 134 -2.72 -14.13 -0.45
N PRO A 135 -3.45 -14.35 0.66
CA PRO A 135 -3.51 -13.34 1.71
C PRO A 135 -2.16 -13.05 2.38
N GLY A 136 -1.87 -11.76 2.60
CA GLY A 136 -0.65 -11.33 3.26
C GLY A 136 -0.85 -10.03 4.03
N ILE A 137 -0.23 -9.92 5.20
CA ILE A 137 -0.17 -8.67 5.96
C ILE A 137 1.05 -7.88 5.48
N THR A 138 0.81 -6.64 5.07
CA THR A 138 1.87 -5.74 4.59
C THR A 138 2.18 -4.69 5.66
N VAL A 139 3.27 -4.92 6.40
CA VAL A 139 3.68 -4.01 7.47
C VAL A 139 4.59 -2.91 6.90
N ASP A 140 3.99 -1.75 6.63
CA ASP A 140 4.71 -0.51 6.34
C ASP A 140 4.72 0.44 7.56
N THR A 141 5.21 1.67 7.37
CA THR A 141 5.28 2.68 8.43
C THR A 141 3.89 3.15 8.91
N HIS A 142 2.86 3.05 8.06
CA HIS A 142 1.48 3.36 8.46
C HIS A 142 0.90 2.21 9.27
N PHE A 143 0.99 0.99 8.76
CA PHE A 143 0.46 -0.21 9.40
C PHE A 143 1.10 -0.45 10.76
N GLY A 144 2.43 -0.46 10.86
CA GLY A 144 3.12 -0.67 12.14
C GLY A 144 2.76 0.39 13.19
N ARG A 145 2.72 1.66 12.79
CA ARG A 145 2.31 2.76 13.69
C ARG A 145 0.88 2.57 14.19
N LEU A 146 -0.06 2.22 13.31
CA LEU A 146 -1.46 2.06 13.67
C LEU A 146 -1.71 0.78 14.48
N ALA A 147 -1.03 -0.32 14.16
CA ALA A 147 -1.07 -1.54 14.96
C ALA A 147 -0.67 -1.26 16.42
N ARG A 148 0.38 -0.45 16.64
CA ARG A 148 0.76 0.03 17.97
C ARG A 148 -0.30 0.95 18.60
N ARG A 149 -0.81 1.95 17.87
CA ARG A 149 -1.87 2.87 18.37
C ARG A 149 -3.18 2.16 18.72
N PHE A 150 -3.54 1.10 18.00
CA PHE A 150 -4.71 0.27 18.27
C PHE A 150 -4.47 -0.74 19.40
N GLY A 151 -3.22 -0.83 19.90
CA GLY A 151 -2.80 -1.77 20.92
C GLY A 151 -2.90 -3.22 20.45
N TRP A 152 -2.62 -3.48 19.17
CA TRP A 152 -2.54 -4.83 18.60
C TRP A 152 -1.19 -5.49 18.89
N THR A 153 -0.14 -4.67 19.01
CA THR A 153 1.23 -5.09 19.31
C THR A 153 1.97 -3.96 20.02
N LEU A 154 3.04 -4.31 20.74
CA LEU A 154 4.03 -3.36 21.27
C LEU A 154 5.31 -3.34 20.43
N SER A 155 5.46 -4.26 19.48
CA SER A 155 6.66 -4.40 18.68
C SER A 155 6.80 -3.28 17.64
N GLU A 156 8.05 -2.89 17.39
CA GLU A 156 8.43 -2.05 16.26
C GLU A 156 9.01 -2.86 15.09
N ASP A 157 9.41 -4.11 15.34
CA ASP A 157 9.92 -5.02 14.32
C ASP A 157 8.78 -5.43 13.36
N PRO A 158 8.90 -5.15 12.04
CA PRO A 158 7.83 -5.42 11.10
C PRO A 158 7.40 -6.89 11.01
N VAL A 159 8.35 -7.83 11.19
CA VAL A 159 8.06 -9.27 11.13
C VAL A 159 7.26 -9.70 12.36
N GLN A 160 7.64 -9.24 13.54
CA GLN A 160 6.86 -9.52 14.76
C GLN A 160 5.47 -8.87 14.71
N VAL A 161 5.36 -7.64 14.18
CA VAL A 161 4.06 -6.98 13.98
C VAL A 161 3.16 -7.80 13.05
N GLU A 162 3.72 -8.39 11.98
CA GLU A 162 2.99 -9.27 11.06
C GLU A 162 2.39 -10.47 11.81
N PHE A 163 3.20 -11.18 12.59
CA PHE A 163 2.77 -12.34 13.38
C PHE A 163 1.74 -11.98 14.45
N ASP A 164 1.99 -10.93 15.24
CA ASP A 164 1.08 -10.49 16.30
C ASP A 164 -0.31 -10.15 15.73
N VAL A 165 -0.35 -9.46 14.59
CA VAL A 165 -1.62 -9.08 13.96
C VAL A 165 -2.28 -10.27 13.27
N ALA A 166 -1.51 -11.19 12.68
CA ALA A 166 -2.04 -12.41 12.08
C ALA A 166 -2.85 -13.26 13.09
N GLU A 167 -2.48 -13.27 14.38
CA GLU A 167 -3.24 -13.97 15.41
C GLU A 167 -4.63 -13.36 15.70
N LEU A 168 -4.87 -12.10 15.32
CA LEU A 168 -6.10 -11.36 15.62
C LEU A 168 -7.18 -11.53 14.53
N PHE A 169 -6.78 -11.83 13.30
CA PHE A 169 -7.62 -11.82 12.10
C PHE A 169 -7.51 -13.11 11.30
N GLU A 170 -8.57 -13.50 10.60
CA GLU A 170 -8.51 -14.67 9.72
C GLU A 170 -7.68 -14.36 8.46
N PRO A 171 -6.94 -15.34 7.90
CA PRO A 171 -6.10 -15.11 6.73
C PRO A 171 -6.80 -14.41 5.58
N LYS A 172 -8.04 -14.80 5.24
CA LYS A 172 -8.84 -14.18 4.18
C LYS A 172 -9.02 -12.66 4.30
N ASP A 173 -8.88 -12.11 5.51
CA ASP A 173 -9.05 -10.68 5.77
C ASP A 173 -7.74 -9.89 5.66
N TRP A 174 -6.57 -10.55 5.62
CA TRP A 174 -5.27 -9.91 5.81
C TRP A 174 -4.96 -8.82 4.77
N THR A 175 -5.15 -9.10 3.48
CA THR A 175 -4.87 -8.13 2.42
C THR A 175 -5.71 -6.86 2.57
N MET A 176 -7.02 -7.03 2.77
CA MET A 176 -7.94 -5.90 2.91
C MET A 176 -7.78 -5.16 4.24
N LEU A 177 -7.42 -5.88 5.31
CA LEU A 177 -7.02 -5.27 6.58
C LEU A 177 -5.84 -4.33 6.37
N SER A 178 -4.79 -4.79 5.67
CA SER A 178 -3.63 -3.96 5.35
C SER A 178 -4.00 -2.71 4.58
N HIS A 179 -4.80 -2.83 3.51
CA HIS A 179 -5.28 -1.67 2.75
C HIS A 179 -6.03 -0.67 3.63
N ARG A 180 -7.01 -1.14 4.41
CA ARG A 180 -7.84 -0.29 5.28
C ARG A 180 -7.02 0.42 6.36
N VAL A 181 -6.07 -0.26 6.97
CA VAL A 181 -5.19 0.33 7.98
C VAL A 181 -4.26 1.36 7.34
N VAL A 182 -3.65 1.07 6.18
CA VAL A 182 -2.81 2.03 5.46
C VAL A 182 -3.63 3.26 5.02
N PHE A 183 -4.83 3.05 4.47
CA PHE A 183 -5.78 4.12 4.13
C PHE A 183 -6.05 5.02 5.33
N HIS A 184 -6.40 4.42 6.46
CA HIS A 184 -6.67 5.16 7.69
C HIS A 184 -5.44 5.95 8.16
N GLY A 185 -4.26 5.35 8.08
CA GLY A 185 -3.00 5.98 8.46
C GLY A 185 -2.57 7.13 7.54
N ARG A 186 -3.02 7.15 6.29
CA ARG A 186 -2.77 8.23 5.31
C ARG A 186 -3.83 9.33 5.37
N ARG A 187 -5.07 9.00 5.70
CA ARG A 187 -6.23 9.91 5.60
C ARG A 187 -6.63 10.57 6.93
N VAL A 188 -6.42 9.90 8.06
CA VAL A 188 -6.94 10.32 9.37
C VAL A 188 -5.85 10.27 10.45
N CYS A 189 -5.19 9.12 10.61
CA CYS A 189 -4.31 8.84 11.73
C CYS A 189 -2.85 9.19 11.42
N HIS A 190 -2.61 10.47 11.10
CA HIS A 190 -1.31 11.02 10.71
C HIS A 190 -0.23 10.78 11.77
N SER A 191 1.03 10.70 11.34
CA SER A 191 2.17 10.41 12.24
C SER A 191 2.30 11.47 13.33
N ARG A 192 2.31 12.76 12.97
CA ARG A 192 2.53 13.88 13.90
C ARG A 192 1.27 14.34 14.64
N LYS A 193 0.17 14.63 13.91
CA LYS A 193 -1.07 15.16 14.49
C LYS A 193 -2.28 14.40 13.93
N PRO A 194 -2.68 13.25 14.53
CA PRO A 194 -3.84 12.49 14.06
C PRO A 194 -5.15 13.26 14.29
N ALA A 195 -6.13 13.06 13.40
CA ALA A 195 -7.45 13.67 13.47
C ALA A 195 -8.40 12.87 14.38
N CYS A 196 -8.08 12.77 15.68
CA CYS A 196 -8.82 11.91 16.62
C CYS A 196 -10.32 12.27 16.72
N GLY A 197 -10.68 13.55 16.69
CA GLY A 197 -12.07 14.03 16.75
C GLY A 197 -12.92 13.65 15.53
N ALA A 198 -12.30 13.29 14.41
CA ALA A 198 -12.96 12.86 13.17
C ALA A 198 -12.69 11.36 12.86
N CYS A 199 -12.17 10.60 13.82
CA CYS A 199 -11.73 9.23 13.61
C CYS A 199 -12.89 8.22 13.75
N PRO A 200 -13.19 7.39 12.73
CA PRO A 200 -14.29 6.42 12.77
C PRO A 200 -14.12 5.31 13.83
N VAL A 201 -12.89 5.13 14.35
CA VAL A 201 -12.57 4.08 15.33
C VAL A 201 -12.24 4.63 16.72
N ALA A 202 -12.49 5.92 16.97
CA ALA A 202 -12.17 6.60 18.22
C ALA A 202 -12.66 5.83 19.46
N ASN A 203 -13.91 5.33 19.42
CA ASN A 203 -14.55 4.62 20.54
C ASN A 203 -13.84 3.32 20.96
N TRP A 204 -12.99 2.76 20.11
CA TRP A 204 -12.25 1.53 20.39
C TRP A 204 -10.73 1.74 20.43
N CYS A 205 -10.24 2.95 20.14
CA CYS A 205 -8.82 3.21 19.99
C CYS A 205 -8.17 3.50 21.36
N PRO A 206 -7.22 2.67 21.83
CA PRO A 206 -6.50 2.94 23.09
C PRO A 206 -5.67 4.23 23.04
N SER A 207 -5.28 4.68 21.85
CA SER A 207 -4.52 5.91 21.62
C SER A 207 -5.39 7.12 21.24
N TYR A 208 -6.72 7.05 21.45
CA TYR A 208 -7.57 8.23 21.27
C TYR A 208 -7.08 9.38 22.17
N GLY A 209 -6.99 10.58 21.61
CA GLY A 209 -6.50 11.77 22.32
C GLY A 209 -5.03 12.12 22.09
N LEU A 210 -4.27 11.30 21.34
CA LEU A 210 -2.90 11.66 20.91
C LEU A 210 -2.85 12.86 19.94
N GLY A 211 -3.97 13.23 19.32
CA GLY A 211 -4.04 14.32 18.35
C GLY A 211 -5.23 15.25 18.57
N GLU A 212 -5.69 15.90 17.50
CA GLU A 212 -6.79 16.86 17.58
C GLU A 212 -8.10 16.17 17.97
N ARG A 213 -8.75 16.63 19.04
CA ARG A 213 -9.98 16.03 19.58
C ARG A 213 -11.23 16.81 19.22
N ASP A 214 -11.10 18.11 18.94
CA ASP A 214 -12.22 18.92 18.50
C ASP A 214 -12.69 18.42 17.11
N PRO A 215 -13.96 18.01 16.95
CA PRO A 215 -14.43 17.41 15.70
C PRO A 215 -14.25 18.32 14.48
N ILE A 216 -14.46 19.62 14.64
CA ILE A 216 -14.37 20.60 13.54
C ILE A 216 -12.91 20.77 13.13
N LYS A 217 -12.01 21.00 14.10
CA LYS A 217 -10.58 21.13 13.84
C LYS A 217 -9.96 19.83 13.32
N ALA A 218 -10.42 18.67 13.80
CA ALA A 218 -9.96 17.37 13.34
C ALA A 218 -10.39 17.10 11.90
N ALA A 219 -11.62 17.46 11.51
CA ALA A 219 -12.10 17.32 10.14
C ALA A 219 -11.23 18.11 9.14
N ALA A 220 -10.73 19.29 9.52
CA ALA A 220 -9.80 20.08 8.71
C ALA A 220 -8.44 19.40 8.46
N LEU A 221 -8.08 18.37 9.24
CA LEU A 221 -6.83 17.62 9.07
C LEU A 221 -6.95 16.43 8.14
N LEU A 222 -8.17 16.07 7.71
CA LEU A 222 -8.39 14.94 6.81
C LEU A 222 -7.69 15.16 5.46
N LYS A 223 -7.31 14.07 4.80
CA LYS A 223 -6.52 14.09 3.55
C LYS A 223 -7.19 13.27 2.45
N TYR A 224 -6.72 13.48 1.22
CA TYR A 224 -7.21 12.83 0.00
C TYR A 224 -8.70 13.09 -0.19
N GLU A 225 -9.48 12.06 -0.51
CA GLU A 225 -10.92 12.17 -0.72
C GLU A 225 -11.69 12.56 0.55
N LEU A 226 -11.07 12.46 1.73
CA LEU A 226 -11.69 12.91 2.98
C LEU A 226 -11.38 14.37 3.32
N ALA A 227 -10.50 15.04 2.58
CA ALA A 227 -10.19 16.44 2.84
C ALA A 227 -11.42 17.33 2.56
N PRO A 228 -11.65 18.41 3.33
CA PRO A 228 -12.75 19.33 3.06
C PRO A 228 -12.71 19.87 1.62
N GLY A 229 -13.84 19.86 0.94
CA GLY A 229 -13.96 20.27 -0.47
C GLY A 229 -13.80 19.13 -1.49
N ASN A 230 -13.46 17.92 -1.06
CA ASN A 230 -13.37 16.73 -1.92
C ASN A 230 -14.58 15.79 -1.78
N GLU A 231 -15.69 16.25 -1.22
CA GLU A 231 -16.92 15.48 -1.05
C GLU A 231 -17.40 14.83 -2.36
N PRO A 232 -17.37 15.50 -3.53
CA PRO A 232 -17.75 14.86 -4.80
C PRO A 232 -16.89 13.65 -5.16
N LEU A 233 -15.59 13.69 -4.86
CA LEU A 233 -14.69 12.55 -5.11
C LEU A 233 -15.02 11.38 -4.17
N LEU A 234 -15.30 11.68 -2.89
CA LEU A 234 -15.71 10.66 -1.93
C LEU A 234 -17.04 10.01 -2.32
N GLU A 235 -18.03 10.81 -2.73
CA GLU A 235 -19.32 10.33 -3.21
C GLU A 235 -19.16 9.38 -4.40
N GLN A 236 -18.32 9.74 -5.38
CA GLN A 236 -18.02 8.90 -6.53
C GLN A 236 -17.37 7.57 -6.11
N LEU A 237 -16.36 7.61 -5.23
CA LEU A 237 -15.67 6.41 -4.73
C LEU A 237 -16.61 5.47 -3.95
N LEU A 238 -17.60 6.03 -3.23
CA LEU A 238 -18.60 5.25 -2.51
C LEU A 238 -19.65 4.63 -3.45
N ALA A 239 -20.05 5.35 -4.51
CA ALA A 239 -21.00 4.86 -5.50
C ALA A 239 -20.41 3.75 -6.38
N GLU A 240 -19.12 3.87 -6.74
CA GLU A 240 -18.46 3.01 -7.72
C GLU A 240 -17.23 2.32 -7.13
N THR A 241 -17.39 1.64 -5.99
CA THR A 241 -16.27 0.99 -5.25
C THR A 241 -15.43 0.04 -6.11
N HIS A 242 -16.05 -0.65 -7.07
CA HIS A 242 -15.38 -1.54 -8.02
C HIS A 242 -14.44 -0.81 -9.00
N ARG A 243 -14.61 0.50 -9.21
CA ARG A 243 -13.79 1.37 -10.07
C ARG A 243 -12.89 2.30 -9.27
N ALA A 244 -12.70 2.05 -7.97
CA ALA A 244 -11.96 2.96 -7.10
C ALA A 244 -10.53 3.27 -7.58
N ALA A 245 -9.85 2.27 -8.15
CA ALA A 245 -8.53 2.44 -8.74
C ALA A 245 -8.57 3.38 -9.95
N GLU A 246 -9.51 3.17 -10.89
CA GLU A 246 -9.70 4.02 -12.07
C GLU A 246 -10.04 5.46 -11.69
N ILE A 247 -11.00 5.66 -10.79
CA ILE A 247 -11.44 6.97 -10.31
C ILE A 247 -10.26 7.73 -9.69
N ARG A 248 -9.45 7.03 -8.88
CA ARG A 248 -8.24 7.61 -8.31
C ARG A 248 -7.26 8.03 -9.41
N MET A 249 -6.96 7.16 -10.37
CA MET A 249 -6.06 7.46 -11.48
C MET A 249 -6.52 8.71 -12.26
N GLU A 250 -7.81 8.80 -12.55
CA GLU A 250 -8.41 9.96 -13.23
C GLU A 250 -8.30 11.25 -12.40
N SER A 251 -8.50 11.16 -11.08
CA SER A 251 -8.38 12.31 -10.18
C SER A 251 -6.94 12.87 -10.11
N GLN A 252 -5.94 12.00 -10.25
CA GLN A 252 -4.52 12.38 -10.19
C GLN A 252 -4.02 13.03 -11.48
N LYS A 253 -4.63 12.71 -12.64
CA LYS A 253 -4.30 13.32 -13.93
C LYS A 253 -4.77 14.77 -14.05
N ARG A 254 -5.65 15.24 -13.14
CA ARG A 254 -6.23 16.60 -13.16
C ARG A 254 -5.38 17.64 -12.43
N VAL A 255 -4.22 17.28 -11.88
CA VAL A 255 -3.27 18.24 -11.32
C VAL A 255 -2.32 18.67 -12.44
N PRO A 256 -2.36 19.94 -12.91
CA PRO A 256 -1.49 20.44 -13.97
C PRO A 256 -0.01 20.42 -13.58
#